data_AF-A0A816ETN0-F1
#
_entry.id   AF-A0A816ETN0-F1
#
_cell.length_a   1.000
_cell.length_b   1.000
_cell.length_c   1.000
_cell.angle_alpha   90.00
_cell.angle_beta   90.00
_cell.angle_gamma   90.00
#
_symmetry.space_group_name_H-M   'P 1'
#
loop_
_entity.id
_entity.type
_entity.pdbx_description
1 polymer ?
#
loop_
_entity_poly.entity_id
_entity_poly.type
_entity_poly.pdbx_seq_one_letter_code
_entity_poly.pdbx_strand_id
1 'polypeptide(L)'
;QRGPTLLEDLELREKITHFDHERIPERVVHARGSGAHGYFQSYGDWSNLTRAKFLRDPSIKTPVFVRFSTVAGPRGSSDTVRDVRGFASKFYTEEGNFDLVGNNIPIFFIQDAIKFPDLIHAVKAEPDRSFPSAVQIEQEKLRGKCAK
;
A
#
# COMPACT_ATOMS: atom_id res chain seq x y z
N GLN A 1 -3.15 12.80 47.42
CA GLN A 1 -3.89 12.89 46.15
C GLN A 1 -3.44 14.05 45.23
N ARG A 2 -2.48 14.92 45.62
CA ARG A 2 -1.94 16.00 44.76
C ARG A 2 -0.39 15.97 44.64
N GLY A 3 0.19 14.79 44.79
CA GLY A 3 1.64 14.60 44.68
C GLY A 3 2.07 14.43 43.21
N PRO A 4 3.37 14.61 42.90
CA PRO A 4 3.91 14.35 41.57
C PRO A 4 3.89 12.84 41.24
N THR A 5 3.85 12.50 39.95
CA THR A 5 4.03 11.13 39.46
C THR A 5 5.43 10.62 39.77
N LEU A 6 5.55 9.37 40.22
CA LEU A 6 6.83 8.73 40.52
C LEU A 6 7.37 7.98 39.30
N LEU A 7 8.70 7.96 39.13
CA LEU A 7 9.36 7.23 38.03
C LEU A 7 9.28 5.70 38.20
N GLU A 8 9.04 5.21 39.42
CA GLU A 8 8.86 3.79 39.71
C GLU A 8 7.50 3.23 39.27
N ASP A 9 6.60 4.08 38.75
CA ASP A 9 5.31 3.66 38.19
C ASP A 9 5.53 2.91 36.86
N LEU A 10 5.69 1.59 36.98
CA LEU A 10 5.94 0.70 35.85
C LEU A 10 4.73 0.59 34.91
N GLU A 11 3.51 0.58 35.45
CA GLU A 11 2.28 0.46 34.66
C GLU A 11 2.07 1.69 33.77
N LEU A 12 2.30 2.89 34.32
CA LEU A 12 2.28 4.12 33.54
C LEU A 12 3.34 4.11 32.45
N ARG A 13 4.59 3.77 32.81
CA ARG A 13 5.72 3.79 31.86
C ARG A 13 5.53 2.80 30.72
N GLU A 14 5.11 1.58 31.03
CA GLU A 14 4.88 0.54 30.01
C GLU A 14 3.78 0.98 29.04
N LYS A 15 2.66 1.49 29.57
CA LYS A 15 1.54 1.97 28.75
C LYS A 15 1.92 3.13 27.84
N ILE A 16 2.61 4.15 28.38
CA ILE A 16 3.04 5.31 27.60
C ILE A 16 4.12 4.92 26.60
N THR A 17 5.08 4.07 26.99
CA THR A 17 6.12 3.60 26.07
C THR A 17 5.50 2.85 24.90
N HIS A 18 4.54 1.95 25.13
CA HIS A 18 3.87 1.26 24.03
C HIS A 18 3.12 2.25 23.12
N PHE A 19 2.39 3.20 23.70
CA PHE A 19 1.66 4.24 22.96
C PHE A 19 2.58 5.09 22.07
N ASP A 20 3.70 5.57 22.63
CA ASP A 20 4.67 6.41 21.92
C ASP A 20 5.33 5.70 20.72
N HIS A 21 5.32 4.36 20.71
CA HIS A 21 5.94 3.54 19.67
C HIS A 21 4.92 2.82 18.75
N GLU A 22 3.63 3.16 18.81
CA GLU A 22 2.60 2.52 17.95
C GLU A 22 2.77 2.80 16.44
N ARG A 23 3.44 3.90 16.09
CA ARG A 23 3.52 4.38 14.70
C ARG A 23 4.74 3.80 14.01
N ILE A 24 4.49 2.88 13.08
CA ILE A 24 5.49 2.43 12.09
C ILE A 24 5.42 3.30 10.83
N PRO A 25 6.53 3.43 10.07
CA PRO A 25 6.53 4.14 8.79
C PRO A 25 5.46 3.60 7.84
N GLU A 26 4.80 4.50 7.12
CA GLU A 26 3.89 4.10 6.05
C GLU A 26 4.67 3.59 4.82
N ARG A 27 3.96 2.94 3.90
CA ARG A 27 4.56 2.51 2.63
C ARG A 27 4.96 3.73 1.81
N VAL A 28 6.12 3.66 1.13
CA VAL A 28 6.61 4.75 0.26
C VAL A 28 5.58 5.12 -0.81
N VAL A 29 4.90 4.14 -1.37
CA VAL A 29 3.76 4.30 -2.27
C VAL A 29 2.65 3.36 -1.80
N HIS A 30 1.41 3.59 -2.23
CA HIS A 30 0.28 2.77 -1.80
C HIS A 30 0.03 2.77 -0.28
N ALA A 31 0.29 3.91 0.38
CA ALA A 31 0.13 4.06 1.83
C ALA A 31 -1.34 3.91 2.25
N ARG A 32 -2.27 4.59 1.55
CA ARG A 32 -3.71 4.43 1.75
C ARG A 32 -4.21 3.15 1.09
N GLY A 33 -4.82 2.27 1.88
CA GLY A 33 -5.39 1.04 1.35
C GLY A 33 -6.04 0.17 2.42
N SER A 34 -6.89 -0.73 1.96
CA SER A 34 -7.71 -1.64 2.77
C SER A 34 -7.53 -3.06 2.27
N GLY A 35 -7.66 -4.06 3.15
CA GLY A 35 -7.50 -5.45 2.76
C GLY A 35 -8.49 -6.40 3.40
N ALA A 36 -8.62 -7.58 2.80
CA ALA A 36 -9.54 -8.62 3.21
C ALA A 36 -8.93 -10.02 2.98
N HIS A 37 -9.32 -10.97 3.82
CA HIS A 37 -9.04 -12.39 3.63
C HIS A 37 -10.08 -13.03 2.71
N GLY A 38 -9.67 -14.08 2.01
CA GLY A 38 -10.55 -14.88 1.18
C GLY A 38 -9.89 -16.19 0.76
N TYR A 39 -10.40 -16.79 -0.31
CA TYR A 39 -9.77 -17.94 -0.95
C TYR A 39 -9.79 -17.80 -2.47
N PHE A 40 -8.80 -18.43 -3.10
CA PHE A 40 -8.74 -18.68 -4.53
C PHE A 40 -8.96 -20.19 -4.76
N GLN A 41 -9.64 -20.53 -5.86
CA GLN A 41 -9.86 -21.90 -6.28
C GLN A 41 -9.68 -21.97 -7.79
N SER A 42 -8.79 -22.85 -8.25
CA SER A 42 -8.58 -23.05 -9.68
C SER A 42 -9.84 -23.64 -10.32
N TYR A 43 -10.13 -23.26 -11.56
CA TYR A 43 -11.22 -23.88 -12.32
C TYR A 43 -10.86 -25.26 -12.90
N GLY A 44 -9.58 -25.61 -12.98
CA GLY A 44 -9.11 -26.87 -13.53
C GLY A 44 -7.66 -27.17 -13.19
N ASP A 45 -7.12 -28.22 -13.82
CA ASP A 45 -5.70 -28.56 -13.77
C ASP A 45 -4.95 -27.85 -14.91
N TRP A 46 -4.02 -26.97 -14.54
CA TRP A 46 -3.16 -26.23 -15.47
C TRP A 46 -1.73 -26.79 -15.54
N SER A 47 -1.52 -28.06 -15.19
CA SER A 47 -0.22 -28.75 -15.23
C SER A 47 0.43 -28.79 -16.61
N ASN A 48 -0.36 -28.62 -17.67
CA ASN A 48 0.11 -28.48 -19.05
C ASN A 48 0.81 -27.12 -19.34
N LEU A 49 0.54 -26.08 -18.54
CA LEU A 49 1.09 -24.73 -18.72
C LEU A 49 2.08 -24.34 -17.63
N THR A 50 1.88 -24.81 -16.40
CA THR A 50 2.67 -24.41 -15.23
C THR A 50 2.85 -25.55 -14.23
N ARG A 51 3.94 -25.49 -13.47
CA ARG A 51 4.20 -26.43 -12.37
C ARG A 51 3.63 -25.97 -11.04
N ALA A 52 3.09 -24.75 -10.95
CA ALA A 52 2.60 -24.15 -9.71
C ALA A 52 1.43 -24.95 -9.12
N LYS A 53 1.62 -25.49 -7.91
CA LYS A 53 0.67 -26.45 -7.31
C LYS A 53 -0.73 -25.90 -7.07
N PHE A 54 -0.86 -24.63 -6.70
CA PHE A 54 -2.15 -23.98 -6.42
C PHE A 54 -3.07 -23.83 -7.66
N LEU A 55 -2.57 -24.19 -8.85
CA LEU A 55 -3.30 -24.15 -10.13
C LEU A 55 -3.59 -25.55 -10.70
N ARG A 56 -3.31 -26.63 -9.98
CA ARG A 56 -3.36 -28.00 -10.54
C ARG A 56 -4.57 -28.83 -10.10
N ASP A 57 -5.28 -28.41 -9.07
CA ASP A 57 -6.41 -29.15 -8.54
C ASP A 57 -7.59 -28.20 -8.28
N PRO A 58 -8.72 -28.36 -9.00
CA PRO A 58 -9.89 -27.50 -8.82
C PRO A 58 -10.63 -27.74 -7.50
N SER A 59 -10.30 -28.78 -6.74
CA SER A 59 -10.89 -29.04 -5.41
C SER A 59 -10.17 -28.27 -4.29
N ILE A 60 -8.95 -27.81 -4.52
CA ILE A 60 -8.12 -27.14 -3.52
C ILE A 60 -8.47 -25.64 -3.46
N LYS A 61 -8.74 -25.16 -2.24
CA LYS A 61 -8.88 -23.73 -1.95
C LYS A 61 -7.59 -23.18 -1.36
N THR A 62 -6.93 -22.28 -2.07
CA THR A 62 -5.74 -21.57 -1.60
C THR A 62 -6.18 -20.33 -0.82
N PRO A 63 -5.84 -20.20 0.47
CA PRO A 63 -6.11 -18.99 1.22
C PRO A 63 -5.44 -17.78 0.56
N VAL A 64 -6.12 -16.64 0.55
CA VAL A 64 -5.56 -15.39 0.03
C VAL A 64 -5.79 -14.23 0.98
N PHE A 65 -4.91 -13.24 0.91
CA PHE A 65 -5.13 -11.91 1.43
C PHE A 65 -4.95 -10.89 0.31
N VAL A 66 -5.95 -10.04 0.13
CA VAL A 66 -5.94 -9.00 -0.90
C VAL A 66 -5.87 -7.64 -0.24
N ARG A 67 -5.03 -6.74 -0.78
CA ARG A 67 -4.99 -5.32 -0.40
C ARG A 67 -5.21 -4.42 -1.61
N PHE A 68 -6.22 -3.57 -1.52
CA PHE A 68 -6.50 -2.48 -2.45
C PHE A 68 -5.89 -1.18 -1.94
N SER A 69 -5.49 -0.27 -2.84
CA SER A 69 -4.82 0.98 -2.44
C SER A 69 -4.90 2.05 -3.51
N THR A 70 -4.73 3.33 -3.13
CA THR A 70 -4.31 4.41 -4.05
C THR A 70 -2.77 4.36 -4.20
N VAL A 71 -2.11 5.29 -4.90
CA VAL A 71 -0.63 5.29 -5.08
C VAL A 71 0.04 6.45 -4.36
N ALA A 72 -0.35 7.68 -4.67
CA ALA A 72 0.41 8.88 -4.32
C ALA A 72 0.09 9.42 -2.91
N GLY A 73 -1.14 9.22 -2.44
CA GLY A 73 -1.62 9.77 -1.18
C GLY A 73 -1.02 9.10 0.07
N PRO A 74 -0.80 9.85 1.17
CA PRO A 74 -0.40 9.28 2.46
C PRO A 74 -1.52 8.43 3.07
N ARG A 75 -1.25 7.68 4.13
CA ARG A 75 -2.19 6.74 4.78
C ARG A 75 -3.54 7.37 5.17
N GLY A 76 -3.54 8.67 5.49
CA GLY A 76 -4.74 9.43 5.88
C GLY A 76 -5.52 10.09 4.73
N SER A 77 -5.13 9.87 3.47
CA SER A 77 -5.83 10.46 2.31
C SER A 77 -7.18 9.80 2.00
N SER A 78 -8.00 10.48 1.19
CA SER A 78 -9.32 9.99 0.76
C SER A 78 -9.22 8.83 -0.23
N ASP A 79 -10.19 7.90 -0.18
CA ASP A 79 -10.25 6.74 -1.07
C ASP A 79 -10.69 7.09 -2.50
N THR A 80 -11.49 8.16 -2.67
CA THR A 80 -12.15 8.51 -3.94
C THR A 80 -11.36 9.49 -4.80
N VAL A 81 -10.07 9.70 -4.50
CA VAL A 81 -9.18 10.57 -5.29
C VAL A 81 -8.90 10.00 -6.67
N ARG A 82 -8.76 10.80 -7.72
CA ARG A 82 -8.33 10.28 -9.03
C ARG A 82 -6.86 9.86 -8.97
N ASP A 83 -6.62 8.56 -9.00
CA ASP A 83 -5.28 7.96 -8.94
C ASP A 83 -5.34 6.50 -9.45
N VAL A 84 -4.19 5.91 -9.76
CA VAL A 84 -4.09 4.46 -10.03
C VAL A 84 -4.45 3.68 -8.76
N ARG A 85 -4.96 2.46 -8.92
CA ARG A 85 -5.28 1.57 -7.80
C ARG A 85 -4.40 0.34 -7.79
N GLY A 86 -3.72 0.10 -6.67
CA GLY A 86 -3.04 -1.17 -6.44
C GLY A 86 -4.05 -2.27 -6.10
N PHE A 87 -3.82 -3.45 -6.66
CA PHE A 87 -4.52 -4.70 -6.36
C PHE A 87 -3.44 -5.75 -6.11
N ALA A 88 -3.06 -5.91 -4.85
CA ALA A 88 -2.05 -6.88 -4.44
C ALA A 88 -2.72 -8.10 -3.79
N SER A 89 -2.49 -9.28 -4.36
CA SER A 89 -3.03 -10.56 -3.88
C SER A 89 -1.89 -11.46 -3.41
N LYS A 90 -1.90 -11.84 -2.13
CA LYS A 90 -1.00 -12.84 -1.56
C LYS A 90 -1.70 -14.19 -1.54
N PHE A 91 -1.12 -15.18 -2.18
CA PHE A 91 -1.55 -16.57 -2.20
C PHE A 91 -0.69 -17.36 -1.21
N TYR A 92 -1.33 -17.94 -0.21
CA TYR A 92 -0.67 -18.81 0.76
C TYR A 92 -0.67 -20.24 0.21
N THR A 93 0.24 -20.51 -0.73
CA THR A 93 0.32 -21.82 -1.40
C THR A 93 1.11 -22.82 -0.56
N GLU A 94 0.94 -24.11 -0.84
CA GLU A 94 1.72 -25.19 -0.19
C GLU A 94 3.21 -25.15 -0.56
N GLU A 95 3.58 -24.49 -1.65
CA GLU A 95 4.97 -24.37 -2.13
C GLU A 95 5.57 -22.99 -1.81
N GLY A 96 4.93 -22.24 -0.91
CA GLY A 96 5.37 -20.92 -0.47
C GLY A 96 4.38 -19.81 -0.83
N ASN A 97 4.67 -18.60 -0.34
CA ASN A 97 3.83 -17.45 -0.63
C ASN A 97 4.10 -16.95 -2.06
N PHE A 98 3.04 -16.79 -2.84
CA PHE A 98 3.09 -16.15 -4.14
C PHE A 98 2.34 -14.82 -4.09
N ASP A 99 3.00 -13.73 -4.45
CA ASP A 99 2.41 -12.38 -4.43
C ASP A 99 2.19 -11.86 -5.85
N LEU A 100 0.92 -11.73 -6.25
CA LEU A 100 0.54 -11.05 -7.47
C LEU A 100 0.27 -9.58 -7.16
N VAL A 101 1.30 -8.73 -7.34
CA VAL A 101 1.25 -7.29 -7.06
C VAL A 101 0.93 -6.53 -8.35
N GLY A 102 -0.36 -6.24 -8.57
CA GLY A 102 -0.85 -5.57 -9.77
C GLY A 102 -1.50 -4.22 -9.52
N ASN A 103 -1.96 -3.60 -10.61
CA ASN A 103 -2.79 -2.40 -10.61
C ASN A 103 -4.12 -2.64 -11.35
N ASN A 104 -5.07 -1.74 -11.19
CA ASN A 104 -6.34 -1.74 -11.93
C ASN A 104 -6.22 -1.28 -13.40
N ILE A 105 -5.00 -0.96 -13.84
CA ILE A 105 -4.67 -0.57 -15.22
C ILE A 105 -3.63 -1.55 -15.78
N PRO A 106 -3.69 -1.89 -17.09
CA PRO A 106 -2.84 -2.93 -17.68
C PRO A 106 -1.46 -2.44 -18.13
N ILE A 107 -1.19 -1.13 -18.05
CA ILE A 107 0.09 -0.51 -18.43
C ILE A 107 0.65 0.31 -17.26
N PHE A 108 1.95 0.59 -17.31
CA PHE A 108 2.63 1.43 -16.34
C PHE A 108 3.20 2.70 -16.99
N PHE A 109 3.45 3.74 -16.19
CA PHE A 109 3.84 5.07 -16.70
C PHE A 109 5.27 5.14 -17.26
N ILE A 110 6.14 4.25 -16.81
CA ILE A 110 7.57 4.23 -17.15
C ILE A 110 7.95 2.86 -17.68
N GLN A 111 8.97 2.83 -18.55
CA GLN A 111 9.50 1.62 -19.14
C GLN A 111 10.70 1.03 -18.37
N ASP A 112 11.41 1.87 -17.61
CA ASP A 112 12.57 1.48 -16.80
C ASP A 112 12.31 1.79 -15.32
N ALA A 113 12.59 0.81 -14.45
CA ALA A 113 12.42 0.92 -13.00
C ALA A 113 13.31 2.01 -12.36
N ILE A 114 14.46 2.35 -12.95
CA ILE A 114 15.34 3.39 -12.40
C ILE A 114 14.65 4.78 -12.39
N LYS A 115 13.64 4.99 -13.24
CA LYS A 115 12.84 6.23 -13.31
C LYS A 115 11.70 6.28 -12.29
N PHE A 116 11.53 5.24 -11.47
CA PHE A 116 10.45 5.19 -10.49
C PHE A 116 10.52 6.31 -9.44
N PRO A 117 11.68 6.64 -8.85
CA PRO A 117 11.77 7.77 -7.92
C PRO A 117 11.40 9.10 -8.58
N ASP A 118 11.83 9.34 -9.84
CA ASP A 118 11.50 10.55 -10.60
C ASP A 118 9.98 10.71 -10.78
N LEU A 119 9.31 9.62 -11.20
CA LEU A 119 7.85 9.58 -11.34
C LEU A 119 7.15 9.84 -10.01
N ILE A 120 7.56 9.15 -8.94
CA ILE A 120 6.90 9.26 -7.63
C ILE A 120 7.09 10.66 -7.04
N HIS A 121 8.26 11.27 -7.18
CA HIS A 121 8.48 12.66 -6.78
C HIS A 121 7.63 13.64 -7.58
N ALA A 122 7.43 13.40 -8.88
CA ALA A 122 6.63 14.28 -9.73
C ALA A 122 5.12 14.23 -9.40
N VAL A 123 4.59 13.08 -8.97
CA VAL A 123 3.16 12.91 -8.67
C VAL A 123 2.80 13.16 -7.20
N LYS A 124 3.78 13.09 -6.29
CA LYS A 124 3.57 13.39 -4.88
C LYS A 124 3.50 14.89 -4.63
N ALA A 125 3.14 15.22 -3.40
CA ALA A 125 3.19 16.57 -2.88
C ALA A 125 4.57 17.19 -3.07
N GLU A 126 4.62 18.48 -3.42
CA GLU A 126 5.90 19.17 -3.64
C GLU A 126 6.71 19.25 -2.34
N PRO A 127 8.04 19.09 -2.41
CA PRO A 127 8.89 18.91 -1.23
C PRO A 127 9.03 20.17 -0.35
N ASP A 128 8.82 21.36 -0.91
CA ASP A 128 8.90 22.64 -0.20
C ASP A 128 7.70 22.88 0.73
N ARG A 129 6.50 22.45 0.31
CA ARG A 129 5.24 22.78 1.00
C ARG A 129 4.37 21.58 1.37
N SER A 130 4.74 20.37 0.95
CA SER A 130 3.95 19.14 1.14
C SER A 130 2.50 19.28 0.63
N PHE A 131 2.32 19.96 -0.52
CA PHE A 131 1.02 20.20 -1.15
C PHE A 131 1.12 20.09 -2.69
N PRO A 132 0.05 19.67 -3.41
CA PRO A 132 -1.22 19.10 -2.92
C PRO A 132 -1.09 17.64 -2.47
N SER A 133 -1.98 17.22 -1.56
CA SER A 133 -2.08 15.81 -1.12
C SER A 133 -3.01 15.02 -2.05
N ALA A 134 -2.54 13.88 -2.55
CA ALA A 134 -3.34 12.88 -3.27
C ALA A 134 -4.10 13.40 -4.52
N VAL A 135 -3.52 14.36 -5.26
CA VAL A 135 -4.11 14.89 -6.51
C VAL A 135 -3.04 15.03 -7.59
N GLN A 136 -3.30 14.49 -8.79
CA GLN A 136 -2.37 14.55 -9.93
C GLN A 136 -2.58 15.77 -10.86
N ILE A 137 -3.79 16.35 -10.90
CA ILE A 137 -4.24 17.20 -12.03
C ILE A 137 -3.98 18.72 -11.86
N GLU A 138 -3.45 19.21 -10.73
CA GLU A 138 -3.29 20.66 -10.53
C GLU A 138 -1.86 21.17 -10.32
N GLN A 139 -0.84 20.34 -10.52
CA GLN A 139 0.56 20.78 -10.42
C GLN A 139 0.90 21.83 -11.51
N GLU A 140 0.45 21.65 -12.76
CA GLU A 140 0.70 22.63 -13.84
C GLU A 140 -0.09 23.95 -13.68
N LYS A 141 -1.35 23.89 -13.24
CA LYS A 141 -2.16 25.10 -13.03
C LYS A 141 -1.67 25.96 -11.85
N LEU A 142 -1.05 25.33 -10.84
CA LEU A 142 -0.42 26.03 -9.72
C LEU A 142 0.95 26.63 -10.11
N ARG A 143 1.72 25.93 -10.95
CA ARG A 143 3.01 26.44 -11.48
C ARG A 143 2.85 27.73 -12.31
N GLY A 144 1.72 27.91 -13.00
CA GLY A 144 1.41 29.14 -13.74
C GLY A 144 0.97 30.34 -12.89
N LYS A 145 0.74 30.19 -11.58
CA LYS A 145 0.28 31.28 -10.69
C LYS A 145 1.38 31.87 -9.78
N CYS A 146 2.53 31.22 -9.66
CA CYS A 146 3.68 31.73 -8.88
C CYS A 146 4.71 32.49 -9.73
N ALA A 147 4.53 32.53 -11.06
CA ALA A 147 5.38 33.28 -11.98
C ALA A 147 4.59 34.45 -12.60
N LYS A 148 4.20 35.40 -11.75
CA LYS A 148 3.91 36.79 -12.13
C LYS A 148 4.31 37.69 -10.98
#